data_AF-A0A9N9Y6Z4-F1
#
_entry.id   AF-A0A9N9Y6Z4-F1
#
_cell.length_a   1.000
_cell.length_b   1.000
_cell.length_c   1.000
_cell.angle_alpha   90.00
_cell.angle_beta   90.00
_cell.angle_gamma   90.00
#
_symmetry.space_group_name_H-M   'P 1'
#
loop_
_entity.id
_entity.type
_entity.pdbx_description
1 polymer ?
#
loop_
_entity_poly.entity_id
_entity_poly.type
_entity_poly.pdbx_seq_one_letter_code
_entity_poly.pdbx_strand_id
1 'polypeptide(L)'
;MSGVAEKARFFLERSVPQLREWEQKELFSKDEIRTIVKKRNDHEHRVLSPGNRASDWASYATWEQSLESLRTKRCKRMKIRHLNSAHAGQGRVLSIYDRGVNRHPTSSALWREYLAYTTNVKAAKRYRRTMTNALRMLPNDVQLWIMAGRRAAKNGDMASARSFFMRGCRFCTKDGSLWIEYARCEMEWLEKVDKRKSKPGTIDPLRPDKTTGDDNELVIDDSEDEDEDDGTVLPEPSANQAEVIDKQTAKQLQNNPALDGAIPIAIFDISRKQPFFTPDTAEEFYIMLASFHTVSVQPRIAQHVLDTLETEYPKHPATCSCRIRQPILNVDPMTAEFPRQLREVLSRLKSQIELTEDQAALKRKTIAWIDEYLALEQLDEAIQKVLGHTKNKLESS
;
A
#
# COMPACT_ATOMS: atom_id res chain seq x y z
N MET A 1 -7.60 -14.43 38.22
CA MET A 1 -6.33 -13.67 38.28
C MET A 1 -5.09 -14.55 38.46
N SER A 2 -5.19 -15.75 39.06
CA SER A 2 -4.05 -16.67 39.26
C SER A 2 -3.33 -17.06 37.96
N GLY A 3 -4.06 -17.41 36.90
CA GLY A 3 -3.46 -17.83 35.63
C GLY A 3 -2.75 -16.73 34.82
N VAL A 4 -3.02 -15.44 35.09
CA VAL A 4 -2.33 -14.33 34.41
C VAL A 4 -0.91 -14.17 34.97
N ALA A 5 -0.76 -14.23 36.29
CA ALA A 5 0.52 -14.14 36.96
C ALA A 5 1.44 -15.31 36.60
N GLU A 6 0.89 -16.52 36.50
CA GLU A 6 1.62 -17.72 36.08
C GLU A 6 2.11 -17.62 34.63
N LYS A 7 1.24 -17.19 33.71
CA LYS A 7 1.62 -16.97 32.29
C LYS A 7 2.64 -15.84 32.14
N ALA A 8 2.48 -14.74 32.87
CA ALA A 8 3.45 -13.63 32.85
C ALA A 8 4.83 -14.11 33.35
N ARG A 9 4.85 -14.89 34.44
CA ARG A 9 6.07 -15.50 34.97
C ARG A 9 6.76 -16.41 33.95
N PHE A 10 6.00 -17.25 33.25
CA PHE A 10 6.54 -18.11 32.18
C PHE A 10 7.27 -17.30 31.09
N PHE A 11 6.68 -16.21 30.58
CA PHE A 11 7.33 -15.37 29.57
C PHE A 11 8.55 -14.61 30.11
N LEU A 12 8.53 -14.22 31.39
CA LEU A 12 9.68 -13.60 32.04
C LEU A 12 10.86 -14.57 32.19
N GLU A 13 10.59 -15.81 32.61
CA GLU A 13 11.60 -16.86 32.78
C GLU A 13 12.33 -17.17 31.46
N ARG A 14 11.62 -17.19 30.32
CA ARG A 14 12.23 -17.32 28.97
C ARG A 14 13.21 -16.20 28.64
N SER A 15 13.07 -15.02 29.26
CA SER A 15 13.95 -13.88 29.00
C SER A 15 15.20 -13.84 29.89
N VAL A 16 15.25 -14.66 30.95
CA VAL A 16 16.35 -14.67 31.94
C VAL A 16 17.72 -14.98 31.33
N PRO A 17 17.89 -15.98 30.44
CA PRO A 17 19.20 -16.27 29.85
C PRO A 17 19.81 -15.07 29.10
N GLN A 18 18.97 -14.35 28.34
CA GLN A 18 19.38 -13.13 27.64
C GLN A 18 19.80 -12.03 28.62
N LEU A 19 19.04 -11.80 29.70
CA LEU A 19 19.36 -10.77 30.69
C LEU A 19 20.66 -11.09 31.46
N ARG A 20 20.92 -12.37 31.74
CA ARG A 20 22.19 -12.82 32.36
C ARG A 20 23.37 -12.57 31.44
N GLU A 21 23.24 -12.85 30.14
CA GLU A 21 24.30 -12.56 29.17
C GLU A 21 24.58 -11.04 29.09
N TRP A 22 23.53 -10.21 29.15
CA TRP A 22 23.67 -8.75 29.17
C TRP A 22 24.40 -8.23 30.41
N GLU A 23 24.15 -8.83 31.58
CA GLU A 23 24.88 -8.52 32.82
C GLU A 23 26.35 -8.93 32.72
N GLN A 24 26.63 -10.16 32.26
CA GLN A 24 27.99 -10.70 32.14
C GLN A 24 28.86 -9.93 31.16
N LYS A 25 28.28 -9.42 30.08
CA LYS A 25 28.98 -8.61 29.07
C LYS A 25 28.98 -7.12 29.39
N GLU A 26 28.55 -6.74 30.59
CA GLU A 26 28.45 -5.35 31.07
C GLU A 26 27.68 -4.44 30.08
N LEU A 27 26.73 -5.01 29.35
CA LEU A 27 25.93 -4.31 28.35
C LEU A 27 24.88 -3.41 29.02
N PHE A 28 24.38 -3.88 30.16
CA PHE A 28 23.43 -3.20 31.02
C PHE A 28 23.86 -3.38 32.48
N SER A 29 23.65 -2.36 33.29
CA SER A 29 23.88 -2.47 34.74
C SER A 29 22.79 -3.30 35.41
N LYS A 30 23.03 -3.79 36.63
CA LYS A 30 22.03 -4.56 37.39
C LYS A 30 20.75 -3.73 37.64
N ASP A 31 20.87 -2.43 37.85
CA ASP A 31 19.73 -1.54 38.08
C ASP A 31 18.92 -1.29 36.80
N GLU A 32 19.60 -1.18 35.66
CA GLU A 32 18.93 -1.13 34.36
C GLU A 32 18.18 -2.44 34.08
N ILE A 33 18.80 -3.59 34.36
CA ILE A 33 18.17 -4.91 34.19
C ILE A 33 16.94 -5.04 35.09
N ARG A 34 17.02 -4.63 36.38
CA ARG A 34 15.84 -4.59 37.27
C ARG A 34 14.72 -3.74 36.70
N THR A 35 15.04 -2.59 36.12
CA THR A 35 14.06 -1.69 35.47
C THR A 35 13.44 -2.33 34.23
N ILE A 36 14.24 -3.02 33.40
CA ILE A 36 13.76 -3.77 32.23
C ILE A 36 12.82 -4.89 32.65
N VAL A 37 13.20 -5.69 33.66
CA VAL A 37 12.36 -6.79 34.18
C VAL A 37 11.05 -6.26 34.72
N LYS A 38 11.06 -5.17 35.50
CA LYS A 38 9.85 -4.55 36.02
C LYS A 38 8.93 -4.08 34.89
N LYS A 39 9.46 -3.33 33.92
CA LYS A 39 8.67 -2.86 32.77
C LYS A 39 8.10 -4.02 31.94
N ARG A 40 8.90 -5.06 31.69
CA ARG A 40 8.43 -6.25 30.96
C ARG A 40 7.30 -6.94 31.72
N ASN A 41 7.42 -7.09 33.04
CA ASN A 41 6.37 -7.66 33.89
C ASN A 41 5.07 -6.84 33.80
N ASP A 42 5.16 -5.51 33.91
CA ASP A 42 4.00 -4.62 33.82
C ASP A 42 3.31 -4.74 32.44
N HIS A 43 4.08 -4.83 31.36
CA HIS A 43 3.55 -5.06 30.01
C HIS A 43 2.91 -6.45 29.88
N GLU A 44 3.56 -7.53 30.33
CA GLU A 44 3.01 -8.90 30.27
C GLU A 44 1.69 -8.99 31.05
N HIS A 45 1.62 -8.42 32.25
CA HIS A 45 0.37 -8.35 33.00
C HIS A 45 -0.70 -7.57 32.25
N ARG A 46 -0.36 -6.43 31.64
CA ARG A 46 -1.33 -5.63 30.86
C ARG A 46 -1.89 -6.39 29.67
N VAL A 47 -1.04 -7.02 28.86
CA VAL A 47 -1.48 -7.74 27.65
C VAL A 47 -2.19 -9.06 27.96
N LEU A 48 -1.87 -9.70 29.09
CA LEU A 48 -2.54 -10.92 29.54
C LEU A 48 -3.81 -10.66 30.34
N SER A 49 -4.04 -9.43 30.80
CA SER A 49 -5.24 -9.08 31.56
C SER A 49 -6.50 -9.19 30.70
N PRO A 50 -7.64 -9.61 31.28
CA PRO A 50 -8.94 -9.51 30.62
C PRO A 50 -9.23 -8.05 30.21
N GLY A 51 -9.75 -7.84 29.00
CA GLY A 51 -10.05 -6.50 28.49
C GLY A 51 -8.87 -5.72 27.89
N ASN A 52 -7.73 -6.38 27.64
CA ASN A 52 -6.61 -5.77 26.92
C ASN A 52 -7.03 -5.27 25.53
N ARG A 53 -6.38 -4.21 25.04
CA ARG A 53 -6.63 -3.58 23.74
C ARG A 53 -5.49 -3.86 22.77
N ALA A 54 -5.75 -3.78 21.47
CA ALA A 54 -4.70 -3.88 20.44
C ALA A 54 -3.57 -2.84 20.65
N SER A 55 -3.89 -1.65 21.17
CA SER A 55 -2.92 -0.62 21.53
C SER A 55 -1.94 -1.03 22.62
N ASP A 56 -2.35 -1.90 23.56
CA ASP A 56 -1.48 -2.39 24.63
C ASP A 56 -0.40 -3.33 24.07
N TRP A 57 -0.79 -4.17 23.11
CA TRP A 57 0.12 -5.05 22.38
C TRP A 57 1.11 -4.26 21.50
N ALA A 58 0.62 -3.26 20.76
CA ALA A 58 1.47 -2.35 19.99
C ALA A 58 2.46 -1.59 20.89
N SER A 59 2.00 -1.07 22.03
CA SER A 59 2.85 -0.39 23.01
C SER A 59 3.93 -1.32 23.59
N TYR A 60 3.60 -2.59 23.81
CA TYR A 60 4.57 -3.57 24.27
C TYR A 60 5.62 -3.89 23.19
N ALA A 61 5.18 -4.14 21.96
CA ALA A 61 6.07 -4.45 20.85
C ALA A 61 7.01 -3.28 20.51
N THR A 62 6.50 -2.05 20.48
CA THR A 62 7.31 -0.84 20.25
C THR A 62 8.34 -0.62 21.36
N TRP A 63 7.98 -0.88 22.63
CA TRP A 63 8.93 -0.82 23.73
C TRP A 63 10.05 -1.86 23.59
N GLU A 64 9.74 -3.13 23.27
CA GLU A 64 10.76 -4.16 23.04
C GLU A 64 11.65 -3.84 21.82
N GLN A 65 11.08 -3.26 20.75
CA GLN A 65 11.88 -2.77 19.61
C GLN A 65 12.85 -1.65 20.02
N SER A 66 12.41 -0.73 20.88
CA SER A 66 13.27 0.34 21.39
C SER A 66 14.43 -0.21 22.25
N LEU A 67 14.17 -1.26 23.04
CA LEU A 67 15.17 -1.96 23.83
C LEU A 67 16.21 -2.66 22.93
N GLU A 68 15.76 -3.29 21.85
CA GLU A 68 16.62 -3.95 20.87
C GLU A 68 17.50 -2.95 20.10
N SER A 69 16.94 -1.78 19.75
CA SER A 69 17.70 -0.67 19.17
C SER A 69 18.76 -0.15 20.14
N LEU A 70 18.42 0.02 21.42
CA LEU A 70 19.37 0.42 22.46
C LEU A 70 20.49 -0.61 22.64
N ARG A 71 20.14 -1.90 22.72
CA ARG A 71 21.10 -3.02 22.77
C ARG A 71 22.07 -2.95 21.61
N THR A 72 21.56 -2.83 20.38
CA THR A 72 22.36 -2.76 19.16
C THR A 72 23.34 -1.59 19.18
N LYS A 73 22.90 -0.40 19.60
CA LYS A 73 23.77 0.79 19.73
C LYS A 73 24.87 0.58 20.77
N ARG A 74 24.54 -0.02 21.92
CA ARG A 74 25.52 -0.30 22.98
C ARG A 74 26.55 -1.36 22.57
N CYS A 75 26.12 -2.44 21.91
CA CYS A 75 27.03 -3.46 21.37
C CYS A 75 28.04 -2.82 20.40
N LYS A 76 27.59 -1.92 19.52
CA LYS A 76 28.48 -1.17 18.61
C LYS A 76 29.48 -0.32 19.38
N ARG A 77 29.03 0.43 20.39
CA ARG A 77 29.90 1.30 21.21
C ARG A 77 30.98 0.52 21.97
N MET A 78 30.61 -0.63 22.55
CA MET A 78 31.50 -1.47 23.34
C MET A 78 32.24 -2.52 22.49
N LYS A 79 32.10 -2.47 21.16
CA LYS A 79 32.75 -3.37 20.20
C LYS A 79 32.50 -4.86 20.48
N ILE A 80 31.34 -5.19 21.06
CA ILE A 80 30.91 -6.57 21.32
C ILE A 80 30.39 -7.14 20.00
N ARG A 81 31.11 -8.12 19.42
CA ARG A 81 30.79 -8.69 18.10
C ARG A 81 29.80 -9.84 18.15
N HIS A 82 29.85 -10.67 19.20
CA HIS A 82 29.02 -11.87 19.31
C HIS A 82 28.18 -11.83 20.57
N LEU A 83 26.88 -12.04 20.40
CA LEU A 83 25.91 -12.30 21.48
C LEU A 83 25.22 -13.61 21.12
N ASN A 84 25.16 -14.55 22.06
CA ASN A 84 24.45 -15.80 21.86
C ASN A 84 22.94 -15.52 21.77
N SER A 85 22.45 -14.53 22.52
CA SER A 85 21.06 -14.08 22.50
C SER A 85 20.77 -12.99 21.45
N ALA A 86 21.52 -12.89 20.35
CA ALA A 86 21.38 -11.79 19.38
C ALA A 86 19.98 -11.74 18.75
N HIS A 87 19.38 -12.89 18.46
CA HIS A 87 18.06 -13.00 17.83
C HIS A 87 16.90 -13.13 18.84
N ALA A 88 17.19 -13.33 20.13
CA ALA A 88 16.17 -13.53 21.14
C ALA A 88 15.25 -12.29 21.34
N GLY A 89 15.77 -11.08 21.11
CA GLY A 89 14.96 -9.85 21.12
C GLY A 89 13.95 -9.82 19.96
N GLN A 90 14.41 -10.14 18.75
CA GLN A 90 13.56 -10.23 17.56
C GLN A 90 12.49 -11.31 17.71
N GLY A 91 12.86 -12.52 18.14
CA GLY A 91 11.90 -13.60 18.37
C GLY A 91 10.82 -13.24 19.38
N ARG A 92 11.17 -12.48 20.43
CA ARG A 92 10.19 -11.97 21.40
C ARG A 92 9.21 -10.98 20.78
N VAL A 93 9.70 -10.01 20.00
CA VAL A 93 8.81 -9.03 19.33
C VAL A 93 7.86 -9.74 18.38
N LEU A 94 8.34 -10.73 17.61
CA LEU A 94 7.49 -11.54 16.74
C LEU A 94 6.41 -12.28 17.55
N SER A 95 6.79 -12.96 18.63
CA SER A 95 5.86 -13.66 19.51
C SER A 95 4.82 -12.73 20.16
N ILE A 96 5.20 -11.51 20.53
CA ILE A 96 4.27 -10.49 21.05
C ILE A 96 3.24 -10.13 19.99
N TYR A 97 3.67 -9.89 18.75
CA TYR A 97 2.74 -9.60 17.65
C TYR A 97 1.83 -10.80 17.35
N ASP A 98 2.35 -12.03 17.29
CA ASP A 98 1.54 -13.23 17.05
C ASP A 98 0.44 -13.40 18.11
N ARG A 99 0.81 -13.28 19.38
CA ARG A 99 -0.16 -13.31 20.49
C ARG A 99 -1.17 -12.17 20.37
N GLY A 100 -0.71 -10.97 20.00
CA GLY A 100 -1.54 -9.79 19.84
C GLY A 100 -2.57 -9.93 18.71
N VAL A 101 -2.16 -10.37 17.53
CA VAL A 101 -3.06 -10.55 16.37
C VAL A 101 -4.00 -11.74 16.55
N ASN A 102 -3.57 -12.81 17.22
CA ASN A 102 -4.44 -13.93 17.57
C ASN A 102 -5.50 -13.52 18.61
N ARG A 103 -5.17 -12.57 19.49
CA ARG A 103 -6.13 -12.02 20.47
C ARG A 103 -7.07 -10.99 19.86
N HIS A 104 -6.57 -10.17 18.94
CA HIS A 104 -7.29 -9.06 18.29
C HIS A 104 -7.23 -9.19 16.76
N PRO A 105 -7.81 -10.25 16.16
CA PRO A 105 -7.70 -10.51 14.72
C PRO A 105 -8.37 -9.42 13.87
N THR A 106 -9.31 -8.68 14.45
CA THR A 106 -10.04 -7.60 13.76
C THR A 106 -9.25 -6.30 13.66
N SER A 107 -8.11 -6.17 14.34
CA SER A 107 -7.34 -4.93 14.37
C SER A 107 -6.43 -4.80 13.16
N SER A 108 -6.91 -4.13 12.11
CA SER A 108 -6.12 -3.80 10.91
C SER A 108 -4.81 -3.06 11.23
N ALA A 109 -4.83 -2.15 12.20
CA ALA A 109 -3.64 -1.39 12.59
C ALA A 109 -2.53 -2.30 13.14
N LEU A 110 -2.89 -3.26 14.00
CA LEU A 110 -1.94 -4.20 14.60
C LEU A 110 -1.32 -5.12 13.55
N TRP A 111 -2.11 -5.63 12.60
CA TRP A 111 -1.59 -6.41 11.46
C TRP A 111 -0.61 -5.61 10.61
N ARG A 112 -0.94 -4.35 10.29
CA ARG A 112 -0.08 -3.48 9.50
C ARG A 112 1.24 -3.17 10.20
N GLU A 113 1.20 -2.92 11.50
CA GLU A 113 2.41 -2.72 12.32
C GLU A 113 3.28 -3.98 12.35
N TYR A 114 2.67 -5.16 12.51
CA TYR A 114 3.39 -6.43 12.47
C TYR A 114 4.04 -6.70 11.10
N LEU A 115 3.32 -6.43 10.01
CA LEU A 115 3.84 -6.54 8.64
C LEU A 115 4.97 -5.54 8.36
N ALA A 116 4.89 -4.33 8.91
CA ALA A 116 5.96 -3.34 8.85
C ALA A 116 7.21 -3.82 9.61
N TYR A 117 7.03 -4.38 10.80
CA TYR A 117 8.12 -4.93 11.60
C TYR A 117 8.83 -6.09 10.89
N THR A 118 8.08 -7.08 10.40
CA THR A 118 8.64 -8.23 9.65
C THR A 118 9.40 -7.79 8.39
N THR A 119 8.97 -6.71 7.75
CA THR A 119 9.70 -6.09 6.63
C THR A 119 11.00 -5.44 7.11
N ASN A 120 10.98 -4.69 8.21
CA ASN A 120 12.15 -4.02 8.76
C ASN A 120 13.25 -5.01 9.18
N VAL A 121 12.87 -6.14 9.78
CA VAL A 121 13.81 -7.20 10.16
C VAL A 121 14.15 -8.18 9.02
N LYS A 122 13.66 -7.92 7.80
CA LYS A 122 13.91 -8.74 6.60
C LYS A 122 13.53 -10.22 6.78
N ALA A 123 12.40 -10.49 7.43
CA ALA A 123 11.83 -11.83 7.57
C ALA A 123 10.70 -12.02 6.55
N ALA A 124 11.04 -12.27 5.29
CA ALA A 124 10.07 -12.42 4.19
C ALA A 124 9.24 -13.71 4.27
N LYS A 125 9.78 -14.85 4.70
CA LYS A 125 8.98 -16.06 5.00
C LYS A 125 7.92 -15.77 6.06
N ARG A 126 8.33 -15.12 7.16
CA ARG A 126 7.40 -14.67 8.23
C ARG A 126 6.37 -13.70 7.67
N TYR A 127 6.80 -12.69 6.91
CA TYR A 127 5.92 -11.73 6.27
C TYR A 127 4.85 -12.41 5.40
N ARG A 128 5.21 -13.38 4.57
CA ARG A 128 4.27 -14.11 3.69
C ARG A 128 3.20 -14.86 4.49
N ARG A 129 3.61 -15.58 5.56
CA ARG A 129 2.68 -16.27 6.46
C ARG A 129 1.75 -15.27 7.15
N THR A 130 2.32 -14.22 7.75
CA THR A 130 1.57 -13.17 8.44
C THR A 130 0.61 -12.45 7.50
N MET A 131 1.02 -12.13 6.27
CA MET A 131 0.17 -11.46 5.28
C MET A 131 -1.01 -12.34 4.87
N THR A 132 -0.76 -13.62 4.63
CA THR A 132 -1.84 -14.58 4.29
C THR A 132 -2.85 -14.71 5.43
N ASN A 133 -2.37 -14.78 6.68
CA ASN A 133 -3.23 -14.79 7.86
C ASN A 133 -4.02 -13.48 8.01
N ALA A 134 -3.38 -12.33 7.81
CA ALA A 134 -4.02 -11.03 7.87
C ALA A 134 -5.16 -10.91 6.84
N LEU A 135 -4.90 -11.31 5.59
CA LEU A 135 -5.92 -11.32 4.53
C LEU A 135 -7.08 -12.29 4.84
N ARG A 136 -6.79 -13.43 5.46
CA ARG A 136 -7.83 -14.38 5.89
C ARG A 136 -8.72 -13.81 7.00
N MET A 137 -8.15 -13.12 7.97
CA MET A 137 -8.89 -12.51 9.07
C MET A 137 -9.63 -11.24 8.65
N LEU A 138 -9.07 -10.47 7.72
CA LEU A 138 -9.58 -9.19 7.25
C LEU A 138 -9.69 -9.15 5.72
N PRO A 139 -10.54 -10.00 5.10
CA PRO A 139 -10.64 -10.10 3.64
C PRO A 139 -11.21 -8.84 2.99
N ASN A 140 -11.94 -8.01 3.73
CA ASN A 140 -12.53 -6.77 3.21
C ASN A 140 -11.63 -5.53 3.42
N ASP A 141 -10.44 -5.69 4.01
CA ASP A 141 -9.52 -4.57 4.21
C ASP A 141 -8.71 -4.30 2.94
N VAL A 142 -9.06 -3.19 2.27
CA VAL A 142 -8.44 -2.74 1.02
C VAL A 142 -6.93 -2.53 1.19
N GLN A 143 -6.49 -1.97 2.32
CA GLN A 143 -5.09 -1.62 2.52
C GLN A 143 -4.19 -2.85 2.61
N LEU A 144 -4.68 -3.95 3.20
CA LEU A 144 -3.93 -5.21 3.24
C LEU A 144 -3.74 -5.80 1.83
N TRP A 145 -4.76 -5.75 0.97
CA TRP A 145 -4.65 -6.20 -0.42
C TRP A 145 -3.68 -5.35 -1.22
N ILE A 146 -3.73 -4.01 -1.08
CA ILE A 146 -2.77 -3.10 -1.71
C ILE A 146 -1.36 -3.42 -1.24
N MET A 147 -1.13 -3.57 0.07
CA MET A 147 0.20 -3.90 0.61
C MET A 147 0.76 -5.21 0.03
N ALA A 148 -0.08 -6.26 -0.07
CA ALA A 148 0.32 -7.55 -0.64
C ALA A 148 0.67 -7.43 -2.13
N GLY A 149 -0.21 -6.82 -2.93
CA GLY A 149 -0.02 -6.64 -4.37
C GLY A 149 1.19 -5.77 -4.71
N ARG A 150 1.33 -4.63 -4.03
CA ARG A 150 2.46 -3.70 -4.20
C ARG A 150 3.80 -4.34 -3.84
N ARG A 151 3.86 -5.14 -2.77
CA ARG A 151 5.10 -5.84 -2.42
C ARG A 151 5.47 -6.89 -3.47
N ALA A 152 4.51 -7.68 -3.95
CA ALA A 152 4.76 -8.66 -5.01
C ALA A 152 5.27 -7.98 -6.29
N ALA A 153 4.65 -6.86 -6.69
CA ALA A 153 5.09 -6.07 -7.83
C ALA A 153 6.49 -5.45 -7.63
N LYS A 154 6.82 -5.01 -6.41
CA LYS A 154 8.15 -4.51 -6.05
C LYS A 154 9.22 -5.61 -6.12
N ASN A 155 8.87 -6.83 -5.75
CA ASN A 155 9.73 -8.01 -5.86
C ASN A 155 9.86 -8.55 -7.30
N GLY A 156 9.22 -7.88 -8.27
CA GLY A 156 9.25 -8.26 -9.68
C GLY A 156 8.30 -9.41 -10.07
N ASP A 157 7.50 -9.91 -9.13
CA ASP A 157 6.48 -10.93 -9.38
C ASP A 157 5.12 -10.29 -9.65
N MET A 158 4.95 -9.85 -10.91
CA MET A 158 3.69 -9.25 -11.35
C MET A 158 2.55 -10.27 -11.41
N ALA A 159 2.83 -11.56 -11.63
CA ALA A 159 1.79 -12.60 -11.66
C ALA A 159 1.14 -12.76 -10.27
N SER A 160 1.96 -12.84 -9.21
CA SER A 160 1.46 -12.84 -7.85
C SER A 160 0.77 -11.52 -7.48
N ALA A 161 1.30 -10.37 -7.92
CA ALA A 161 0.66 -9.08 -7.70
C ALA A 161 -0.76 -9.03 -8.28
N ARG A 162 -0.93 -9.44 -9.56
CA ARG A 162 -2.23 -9.57 -10.21
C ARG A 162 -3.16 -10.50 -9.45
N SER A 163 -2.66 -11.63 -8.96
CA SER A 163 -3.44 -12.58 -8.15
C SER A 163 -3.99 -11.94 -6.87
N PHE A 164 -3.15 -11.20 -6.13
CA PHE A 164 -3.58 -10.45 -4.94
C PHE A 164 -4.62 -9.37 -5.29
N PHE A 165 -4.35 -8.54 -6.30
CA PHE A 165 -5.28 -7.47 -6.69
C PHE A 165 -6.62 -8.03 -7.18
N MET A 166 -6.63 -9.00 -8.09
CA MET A 166 -7.87 -9.61 -8.58
C MET A 166 -8.68 -10.24 -7.45
N ARG A 167 -8.01 -10.94 -6.50
CA ARG A 167 -8.68 -11.54 -5.35
C ARG A 167 -9.24 -10.47 -4.42
N GLY A 168 -8.46 -9.42 -4.15
CA GLY A 168 -8.92 -8.29 -3.35
C GLY A 168 -10.12 -7.59 -3.99
N CYS A 169 -10.12 -7.36 -5.31
CA CYS A 169 -11.24 -6.75 -6.03
C CYS A 169 -12.54 -7.57 -5.90
N ARG A 170 -12.44 -8.90 -5.76
CA ARG A 170 -13.60 -9.77 -5.50
C ARG A 170 -14.17 -9.60 -4.09
N PHE A 171 -13.35 -9.30 -3.09
CA PHE A 171 -13.81 -9.06 -1.71
C PHE A 171 -14.25 -7.61 -1.49
N CYS A 172 -13.42 -6.66 -1.91
CA CYS A 172 -13.58 -5.23 -1.69
C CYS A 172 -14.40 -4.60 -2.82
N THR A 173 -15.72 -4.85 -2.82
CA THR A 173 -16.65 -4.32 -3.84
C THR A 173 -17.35 -3.02 -3.43
N LYS A 174 -17.07 -2.51 -2.22
CA LYS A 174 -17.71 -1.29 -1.70
C LYS A 174 -17.02 0.00 -2.12
N ASP A 175 -15.72 -0.06 -2.39
CA ASP A 175 -14.87 1.08 -2.64
C ASP A 175 -14.02 0.83 -3.91
N GLY A 176 -13.88 1.86 -4.75
CA GLY A 176 -13.11 1.82 -5.99
C GLY A 176 -11.60 1.97 -5.77
N SER A 177 -11.15 2.35 -4.57
CA SER A 177 -9.74 2.60 -4.26
C SER A 177 -8.81 1.43 -4.61
N LEU A 178 -9.23 0.18 -4.37
CA LEU A 178 -8.45 -1.00 -4.73
C LEU A 178 -8.30 -1.17 -6.25
N TRP A 179 -9.35 -0.85 -7.01
CA TRP A 179 -9.33 -0.95 -8.46
C TRP A 179 -8.45 0.11 -9.10
N ILE A 180 -8.48 1.32 -8.56
CA ILE A 180 -7.58 2.42 -8.98
C ILE A 180 -6.13 2.04 -8.68
N GLU A 181 -5.85 1.50 -7.49
CA GLU A 181 -4.50 1.05 -7.14
C GLU A 181 -4.03 -0.14 -7.98
N TYR A 182 -4.92 -1.05 -8.37
CA TYR A 182 -4.59 -2.13 -9.28
C TYR A 182 -4.20 -1.59 -10.67
N ALA A 183 -5.02 -0.70 -11.24
CA ALA A 183 -4.71 -0.06 -12.51
C ALA A 183 -3.41 0.75 -12.44
N ARG A 184 -3.17 1.47 -11.34
CA ARG A 184 -1.90 2.19 -11.08
C ARG A 184 -0.71 1.25 -11.07
N CYS A 185 -0.82 0.10 -10.39
CA CYS A 185 0.25 -0.90 -10.33
C CYS A 185 0.58 -1.47 -11.73
N GLU A 186 -0.44 -1.67 -12.58
CA GLU A 186 -0.23 -2.09 -13.97
C GLU A 186 0.43 -0.99 -14.81
N MET A 187 0.01 0.27 -14.66
CA MET A 187 0.64 1.41 -15.36
C MET A 187 2.12 1.59 -14.99
N GLU A 188 2.47 1.47 -13.70
CA GLU A 188 3.88 1.49 -13.25
C GLU A 188 4.70 0.35 -13.85
N TRP A 189 4.08 -0.80 -14.08
CA TRP A 189 4.75 -1.93 -14.70
C TRP A 189 4.93 -1.75 -16.20
N LEU A 190 3.92 -1.20 -16.89
CA LEU A 190 4.05 -0.77 -18.30
C LEU A 190 5.20 0.22 -18.46
N GLU A 191 5.34 1.17 -17.54
CA GLU A 191 6.46 2.11 -17.54
C GLU A 191 7.81 1.39 -17.46
N LYS A 192 7.94 0.40 -16.57
CA LYS A 192 9.16 -0.42 -16.45
C LYS A 192 9.43 -1.21 -17.74
N VAL A 193 8.39 -1.72 -18.39
CA VAL A 193 8.51 -2.46 -19.66
C VAL A 193 8.96 -1.54 -20.79
N ASP A 194 8.39 -0.35 -20.91
CA ASP A 194 8.79 0.63 -21.94
C ASP A 194 10.24 1.11 -21.72
N LYS A 195 10.65 1.34 -20.46
CA LYS A 195 12.04 1.63 -20.09
C LYS A 195 13.02 0.49 -20.42
N ARG A 196 12.55 -0.76 -20.53
CA ARG A 196 13.38 -1.90 -20.96
C ARG A 196 13.46 -2.00 -22.47
N LYS A 197 12.34 -1.79 -23.17
CA LYS A 197 12.30 -1.76 -24.65
C LYS A 197 13.23 -0.70 -25.23
N SER A 198 13.33 0.47 -24.59
CA SER A 198 14.21 1.55 -25.04
C SER A 198 15.70 1.27 -24.84
N LYS A 199 16.08 0.23 -24.07
CA LYS A 199 17.48 -0.17 -23.87
C LYS A 199 17.93 -1.15 -24.97
N PRO A 200 18.99 -0.83 -25.74
CA PRO A 200 19.52 -1.74 -26.76
C PRO A 200 20.11 -3.01 -26.12
N GLY A 201 19.72 -4.18 -26.63
CA GLY A 201 20.24 -5.50 -26.20
C GLY A 201 19.32 -6.33 -25.29
N THR A 202 18.11 -5.86 -24.98
CA THR A 202 17.17 -6.59 -24.11
C THR A 202 16.43 -7.69 -24.87
N ILE A 203 16.72 -8.96 -24.55
CA ILE A 203 16.19 -10.15 -25.28
C ILE A 203 14.70 -10.42 -24.95
N ASP A 204 14.22 -10.01 -23.76
CA ASP A 204 12.81 -10.12 -23.37
C ASP A 204 12.40 -9.04 -22.35
N PRO A 205 11.66 -8.00 -22.75
CA PRO A 205 11.17 -6.94 -21.86
C PRO A 205 10.21 -7.44 -20.75
N LEU A 206 9.56 -8.58 -20.95
CA LEU A 206 8.55 -9.16 -20.05
C LEU A 206 9.14 -10.04 -18.96
N ARG A 207 10.44 -10.34 -19.02
CA ARG A 207 11.09 -11.21 -18.03
C ARG A 207 10.93 -10.61 -16.62
N PRO A 208 10.41 -11.39 -15.64
CA PRO A 208 10.30 -10.92 -14.26
C PRO A 208 11.68 -10.60 -13.73
N ASP A 209 11.80 -9.44 -13.09
CA ASP A 209 13.00 -9.05 -12.35
C ASP A 209 12.99 -9.87 -11.07
N LYS A 210 13.36 -11.15 -11.14
CA LYS A 210 13.67 -11.89 -9.91
C LYS A 210 14.89 -11.20 -9.33
N THR A 211 14.68 -10.20 -8.47
CA THR A 211 15.72 -9.74 -7.58
C THR A 211 16.14 -10.97 -6.78
N THR A 212 17.31 -11.53 -7.09
CA THR A 212 18.00 -12.62 -6.38
C THR A 212 18.48 -12.13 -5.00
N GLY A 213 17.64 -11.39 -4.29
CA GLY A 213 17.97 -10.64 -3.09
C GLY A 213 17.23 -11.12 -1.84
N ASP A 214 16.50 -12.24 -1.92
CA ASP A 214 15.97 -12.93 -0.73
C ASP A 214 16.96 -13.96 -0.17
N ASP A 215 18.10 -14.19 -0.83
CA ASP A 215 19.14 -15.14 -0.38
C ASP A 215 19.90 -14.65 0.87
N ASN A 216 19.60 -13.45 1.37
CA ASN A 216 20.06 -12.93 2.66
C ASN A 216 18.94 -12.86 3.72
N GLU A 217 17.82 -13.58 3.52
CA GLU A 217 16.80 -13.75 4.55
C GLU A 217 17.38 -14.46 5.77
N LEU A 218 17.13 -13.88 6.95
CA LEU A 218 17.25 -14.63 8.19
C LEU A 218 16.14 -15.70 8.20
N VAL A 219 16.51 -16.94 7.89
CA VAL A 219 15.78 -18.11 8.38
C VAL A 219 15.98 -18.09 9.89
N ILE A 220 15.06 -17.44 10.59
CA ILE A 220 14.92 -17.69 12.02
C ILE A 220 14.49 -19.16 12.09
N ASP A 221 15.41 -19.99 12.59
CA ASP A 221 15.10 -21.33 13.05
C ASP A 221 14.13 -21.19 14.22
N ASP A 222 12.83 -21.07 13.91
CA ASP A 222 11.75 -21.34 14.84
C ASP A 222 11.74 -22.86 15.03
N SER A 223 12.76 -23.41 15.71
CA SER A 223 12.84 -24.81 16.12
C SER A 223 11.86 -25.06 17.26
N GLU A 224 10.58 -25.02 16.90
CA GLU A 224 9.38 -25.52 17.59
C GLU A 224 8.24 -25.36 16.57
N ASP A 225 8.27 -26.18 15.51
CA ASP A 225 7.13 -26.80 14.81
C ASP A 225 7.63 -27.42 13.48
N GLU A 226 7.98 -28.71 13.56
CA GLU A 226 7.83 -29.62 12.43
C GLU A 226 6.33 -29.72 12.12
N ASP A 227 5.89 -29.13 11.01
CA ASP A 227 4.80 -29.65 10.20
C ASP A 227 5.03 -29.24 8.75
N GLU A 228 5.21 -30.27 7.93
CA GLU A 228 5.00 -30.25 6.49
C GLU A 228 3.60 -29.69 6.18
N ASP A 229 3.49 -28.85 5.15
CA ASP A 229 2.21 -28.56 4.47
C ASP A 229 1.03 -28.04 5.35
N ASP A 230 1.20 -26.98 6.13
CA ASP A 230 0.03 -26.22 6.60
C ASP A 230 -0.48 -25.34 5.45
N GLY A 231 -1.54 -25.80 4.77
CA GLY A 231 -2.24 -25.12 3.70
C GLY A 231 -2.59 -23.67 4.02
N THR A 232 -1.65 -22.74 3.79
CA THR A 232 -1.87 -21.30 3.86
C THR A 232 -2.67 -20.85 2.63
N VAL A 233 -3.91 -21.32 2.54
CA VAL A 233 -4.85 -20.95 1.50
C VAL A 233 -5.34 -19.54 1.81
N LEU A 234 -5.16 -18.64 0.83
CA LEU A 234 -5.76 -17.31 0.83
C LEU A 234 -7.29 -17.45 0.95
N PRO A 235 -8.03 -16.43 1.46
CA PRO A 235 -9.48 -16.53 1.65
C PRO A 235 -10.22 -16.66 0.31
N GLU A 236 -11.03 -17.71 0.09
CA GLU A 236 -11.76 -17.87 -1.18
C GLU A 236 -13.00 -16.97 -1.27
N PRO A 237 -13.21 -16.25 -2.39
CA PRO A 237 -14.39 -15.43 -2.58
C PRO A 237 -15.64 -16.32 -2.72
N SER A 238 -16.77 -15.86 -2.16
CA SER A 238 -18.08 -16.51 -2.36
C SER A 238 -18.50 -16.49 -3.84
N ALA A 239 -19.52 -17.28 -4.23
CA ALA A 239 -20.00 -17.35 -5.61
C ALA A 239 -20.33 -15.97 -6.20
N ASN A 240 -21.05 -15.13 -5.47
CA ASN A 240 -21.39 -13.76 -5.89
C ASN A 240 -20.14 -12.87 -6.02
N GLN A 241 -19.14 -13.07 -5.15
CA GLN A 241 -17.86 -12.34 -5.24
C GLN A 241 -16.98 -12.85 -6.39
N ALA A 242 -17.12 -14.11 -6.79
CA ALA A 242 -16.40 -14.67 -7.92
C ALA A 242 -16.88 -14.09 -9.26
N GLU A 243 -18.13 -13.62 -9.35
CA GLU A 243 -18.70 -12.98 -10.55
C GLU A 243 -18.14 -11.58 -10.83
N VAL A 244 -17.56 -10.92 -9.81
CA VAL A 244 -16.93 -9.58 -9.94
C VAL A 244 -15.84 -9.58 -11.02
N ILE A 245 -15.06 -10.66 -11.09
CA ILE A 245 -14.09 -10.90 -12.16
C ILE A 245 -14.27 -12.33 -12.65
N ASP A 246 -14.97 -12.50 -13.76
CA ASP A 246 -15.22 -13.81 -14.37
C ASP A 246 -13.92 -14.59 -14.62
N LYS A 247 -14.01 -15.92 -14.55
CA LYS A 247 -12.90 -16.85 -14.74
C LYS A 247 -12.28 -16.71 -16.14
N GLN A 248 -13.06 -16.39 -17.18
CA GLN A 248 -12.51 -16.18 -18.52
C GLN A 248 -11.72 -14.86 -18.59
N THR A 249 -12.26 -13.79 -18.03
CA THR A 249 -11.59 -12.48 -17.96
C THR A 249 -10.33 -12.54 -17.12
N ALA A 250 -10.34 -13.25 -15.98
CA ALA A 250 -9.15 -13.46 -15.17
C ALA A 250 -8.05 -14.21 -15.93
N LYS A 251 -8.41 -15.23 -16.73
CA LYS A 251 -7.46 -15.95 -17.60
C LYS A 251 -6.94 -15.07 -18.73
N GLN A 252 -7.78 -14.23 -19.33
CA GLN A 252 -7.35 -13.27 -20.34
C GLN A 252 -6.41 -12.21 -19.76
N LEU A 253 -6.69 -11.68 -18.57
CA LEU A 253 -5.82 -10.72 -17.86
C LEU A 253 -4.48 -11.33 -17.44
N GLN A 254 -4.44 -12.63 -17.13
CA GLN A 254 -3.21 -13.36 -16.83
C GLN A 254 -2.37 -13.66 -18.08
N ASN A 255 -3.00 -13.96 -19.22
CA ASN A 255 -2.34 -14.48 -20.42
C ASN A 255 -2.11 -13.44 -21.52
N ASN A 256 -2.78 -12.28 -21.49
CA ASN A 256 -2.65 -11.29 -22.56
C ASN A 256 -1.30 -10.54 -22.40
N PRO A 257 -0.45 -10.46 -23.44
CA PRO A 257 0.77 -9.67 -23.41
C PRO A 257 0.39 -8.20 -23.28
N ALA A 258 0.27 -7.74 -22.03
CA ALA A 258 0.93 -6.59 -21.44
C ALA A 258 1.42 -5.39 -22.27
N LEU A 259 1.71 -5.50 -23.56
CA LEU A 259 2.36 -4.46 -24.34
C LEU A 259 1.38 -3.40 -24.85
N ASP A 260 0.09 -3.72 -24.96
CA ASP A 260 -0.91 -2.85 -25.61
C ASP A 260 -1.79 -2.05 -24.64
N GLY A 261 -1.54 -2.14 -23.33
CA GLY A 261 -2.37 -1.44 -22.33
C GLY A 261 -3.79 -2.00 -22.16
N ALA A 262 -4.07 -3.18 -22.71
CA ALA A 262 -5.39 -3.82 -22.63
C ALA A 262 -5.80 -4.19 -21.19
N ILE A 263 -4.84 -4.45 -20.30
CA ILE A 263 -5.11 -4.81 -18.90
C ILE A 263 -5.73 -3.63 -18.14
N PRO A 264 -5.13 -2.43 -18.08
CA PRO A 264 -5.78 -1.25 -17.49
C PRO A 264 -7.16 -0.93 -18.07
N ILE A 265 -7.34 -1.08 -19.39
CA ILE A 265 -8.64 -0.88 -20.05
C ILE A 265 -9.67 -1.88 -19.53
N ALA A 266 -9.32 -3.16 -19.48
CA ALA A 266 -10.20 -4.20 -18.96
C ALA A 266 -10.51 -3.99 -17.46
N ILE A 267 -9.55 -3.55 -16.65
CA ILE A 267 -9.79 -3.20 -15.25
C ILE A 267 -10.86 -2.11 -15.15
N PHE A 268 -10.75 -1.05 -15.96
CA PHE A 268 -11.75 0.01 -16.02
C PHE A 268 -13.12 -0.50 -16.47
N ASP A 269 -13.18 -1.28 -17.56
CA ASP A 269 -14.45 -1.79 -18.10
C ASP A 269 -15.16 -2.78 -17.17
N ILE A 270 -14.41 -3.54 -16.37
CA ILE A 270 -15.00 -4.41 -15.33
C ILE A 270 -15.46 -3.57 -14.14
N SER A 271 -14.70 -2.55 -13.75
CA SER A 271 -15.05 -1.65 -12.65
C SER A 271 -16.38 -0.94 -12.88
N ARG A 272 -16.71 -0.62 -14.15
CA ARG A 272 -17.99 -0.02 -14.57
C ARG A 272 -19.22 -0.84 -14.17
N LYS A 273 -19.08 -2.16 -14.08
CA LYS A 273 -20.18 -3.07 -13.72
C LYS A 273 -20.36 -3.22 -12.21
N GLN A 274 -19.52 -2.58 -11.41
CA GLN A 274 -19.50 -2.73 -9.95
C GLN A 274 -20.40 -1.69 -9.26
N PRO A 275 -20.92 -2.00 -8.07
CA PRO A 275 -21.88 -1.13 -7.38
C PRO A 275 -21.28 0.20 -6.89
N PHE A 276 -19.95 0.28 -6.74
CA PHE A 276 -19.27 1.52 -6.34
C PHE A 276 -19.06 2.48 -7.51
N PHE A 277 -19.30 2.05 -8.76
CA PHE A 277 -18.91 2.84 -9.92
C PHE A 277 -19.78 4.09 -10.04
N THR A 278 -19.14 5.25 -9.90
CA THR A 278 -19.74 6.56 -10.08
C THR A 278 -18.91 7.35 -11.08
N PRO A 279 -19.47 8.40 -11.70
CA PRO A 279 -18.70 9.28 -12.57
C PRO A 279 -17.48 9.92 -11.86
N ASP A 280 -17.58 10.14 -10.55
CA ASP A 280 -16.46 10.62 -9.73
C ASP A 280 -15.33 9.58 -9.63
N THR A 281 -15.66 8.29 -9.46
CA THR A 281 -14.66 7.22 -9.51
C THR A 281 -13.98 7.14 -10.87
N ALA A 282 -14.74 7.34 -11.96
CA ALA A 282 -14.17 7.36 -13.31
C ALA A 282 -13.24 8.57 -13.53
N GLU A 283 -13.55 9.73 -12.95
CA GLU A 283 -12.63 10.88 -12.92
C GLU A 283 -11.35 10.56 -12.13
N GLU A 284 -11.45 9.87 -10.98
CA GLU A 284 -10.27 9.44 -10.22
C GLU A 284 -9.39 8.47 -11.04
N PHE A 285 -9.99 7.53 -11.77
CA PHE A 285 -9.26 6.69 -12.73
C PHE A 285 -8.54 7.52 -13.79
N TYR A 286 -9.23 8.50 -14.38
CA TYR A 286 -8.67 9.35 -15.42
C TYR A 286 -7.49 10.19 -14.90
N ILE A 287 -7.63 10.81 -13.73
CA ILE A 287 -6.56 11.59 -13.08
C ILE A 287 -5.36 10.68 -12.75
N MET A 288 -5.62 9.46 -12.26
CA MET A 288 -4.55 8.49 -12.00
C MET A 288 -3.79 8.13 -13.29
N LEU A 289 -4.50 7.80 -14.37
CA LEU A 289 -3.90 7.46 -15.67
C LEU A 289 -3.12 8.65 -16.26
N ALA A 290 -3.61 9.86 -16.05
CA ALA A 290 -2.94 11.08 -16.49
C ALA A 290 -1.59 11.32 -15.79
N SER A 291 -1.39 10.82 -14.57
CA SER A 291 -0.10 10.98 -13.88
C SER A 291 1.07 10.25 -14.55
N PHE A 292 0.82 9.35 -15.52
CA PHE A 292 1.84 8.56 -16.21
C PHE A 292 2.23 9.16 -17.57
N HIS A 293 3.18 10.09 -17.57
CA HIS A 293 3.62 10.81 -18.78
C HIS A 293 4.59 10.02 -19.69
N THR A 294 5.28 9.01 -19.15
CA THR A 294 6.33 8.24 -19.86
C THR A 294 5.82 7.00 -20.58
N VAL A 295 4.57 6.60 -20.32
CA VAL A 295 4.02 5.31 -20.80
C VAL A 295 3.46 5.49 -22.21
N SER A 296 3.98 4.72 -23.18
CA SER A 296 3.65 4.88 -24.59
C SER A 296 2.16 4.68 -24.92
N VAL A 297 1.51 3.75 -24.22
CA VAL A 297 0.09 3.39 -24.41
C VAL A 297 -0.87 4.25 -23.60
N GLN A 298 -0.37 5.15 -22.75
CA GLN A 298 -1.21 5.96 -21.86
C GLN A 298 -2.26 6.81 -22.59
N PRO A 299 -1.96 7.51 -23.70
CA PRO A 299 -2.95 8.36 -24.36
C PRO A 299 -4.16 7.57 -24.85
N ARG A 300 -3.94 6.34 -25.32
CA ARG A 300 -4.99 5.43 -25.75
C ARG A 300 -5.89 5.00 -24.59
N ILE A 301 -5.30 4.66 -23.44
CA ILE A 301 -6.06 4.24 -22.25
C ILE A 301 -6.86 5.42 -21.69
N ALA A 302 -6.25 6.60 -21.58
CA ALA A 302 -6.90 7.81 -21.12
C ALA A 302 -8.04 8.23 -22.05
N GLN A 303 -7.87 8.14 -23.37
CA GLN A 303 -8.92 8.45 -24.33
C GLN A 303 -10.10 7.49 -24.21
N HIS A 304 -9.86 6.18 -24.03
CA HIS A 304 -10.95 5.20 -23.81
C HIS A 304 -11.81 5.53 -22.59
N VAL A 305 -11.18 5.94 -21.48
CA VAL A 305 -11.89 6.36 -20.27
C VAL A 305 -12.71 7.62 -20.53
N LEU A 306 -12.14 8.59 -21.25
CA LEU A 306 -12.84 9.82 -21.61
C LEU A 306 -14.02 9.55 -22.55
N ASP A 307 -13.83 8.79 -23.63
CA ASP A 307 -14.89 8.44 -24.59
C ASP A 307 -16.06 7.72 -23.89
N THR A 308 -15.75 6.87 -22.91
CA THR A 308 -16.75 6.19 -22.09
C THR A 308 -17.53 7.18 -21.22
N LEU A 309 -16.84 8.08 -20.52
CA LEU A 309 -17.46 9.14 -19.73
C LEU A 309 -18.34 10.07 -20.58
N GLU A 310 -17.91 10.37 -21.79
CA GLU A 310 -18.64 11.21 -22.73
C GLU A 310 -19.89 10.52 -23.29
N THR A 311 -19.84 9.20 -23.46
CA THR A 311 -20.98 8.41 -23.96
C THR A 311 -22.03 8.18 -22.86
N GLU A 312 -21.60 7.84 -21.65
CA GLU A 312 -22.50 7.48 -20.55
C GLU A 312 -22.96 8.70 -19.73
N TYR A 313 -22.09 9.68 -19.51
CA TYR A 313 -22.33 10.84 -18.65
C TYR A 313 -21.91 12.17 -19.31
N PRO A 314 -22.52 12.59 -20.46
CA PRO A 314 -22.03 13.72 -21.23
C PRO A 314 -22.04 15.08 -20.51
N LYS A 315 -22.96 15.29 -19.55
CA LYS A 315 -23.19 16.57 -18.86
C LYS A 315 -22.79 16.56 -17.39
N HIS A 316 -22.18 15.46 -16.93
CA HIS A 316 -21.80 15.32 -15.52
C HIS A 316 -20.54 16.17 -15.21
N PRO A 317 -20.45 16.81 -14.03
CA PRO A 317 -19.30 17.61 -13.64
C PRO A 317 -17.94 16.90 -13.76
N ALA A 318 -17.90 15.60 -13.47
CA ALA A 318 -16.71 14.76 -13.58
C ALA A 318 -16.19 14.66 -15.04
N THR A 319 -17.09 14.43 -16.00
CA THR A 319 -16.77 14.39 -17.44
C THR A 319 -16.28 15.75 -17.93
N CYS A 320 -16.96 16.82 -17.52
CA CYS A 320 -16.56 18.19 -17.83
C CYS A 320 -15.18 18.52 -17.25
N SER A 321 -14.90 18.10 -16.00
CA SER A 321 -13.59 18.25 -15.34
C SER A 321 -12.49 17.51 -16.13
N CYS A 322 -12.74 16.28 -16.57
CA CYS A 322 -11.79 15.51 -17.40
C CYS A 322 -11.52 16.22 -18.74
N ARG A 323 -12.55 16.73 -19.42
CA ARG A 323 -12.43 17.50 -20.68
C ARG A 323 -11.63 18.79 -20.52
N ILE A 324 -11.83 19.49 -19.41
CA ILE A 324 -11.09 20.70 -19.05
C ILE A 324 -9.61 20.36 -18.88
N ARG A 325 -9.29 19.28 -18.15
CA ARG A 325 -7.90 18.91 -17.83
C ARG A 325 -7.17 18.19 -18.96
N GLN A 326 -7.87 17.59 -19.93
CA GLN A 326 -7.25 16.83 -21.04
C GLN A 326 -5.99 17.48 -21.67
N PRO A 327 -5.94 18.80 -21.98
CA PRO A 327 -4.78 19.40 -22.65
C PRO A 327 -3.52 19.50 -21.78
N ILE A 328 -3.67 19.54 -20.46
CA ILE A 328 -2.55 19.72 -19.51
C ILE A 328 -2.07 18.41 -18.91
N LEU A 329 -2.85 17.33 -19.01
CA LEU A 329 -2.57 16.09 -18.29
C LEU A 329 -1.31 15.35 -18.75
N ASN A 330 -0.83 15.60 -19.97
CA ASN A 330 0.42 15.04 -20.48
C ASN A 330 1.57 16.05 -20.53
N VAL A 331 1.41 17.23 -19.91
CA VAL A 331 2.41 18.30 -19.95
C VAL A 331 2.92 18.59 -18.54
N ASP A 332 4.23 18.51 -18.36
CA ASP A 332 4.88 18.88 -17.11
C ASP A 332 4.64 20.39 -16.84
N PRO A 333 4.16 20.78 -15.63
CA PRO A 333 3.96 22.18 -15.24
C PRO A 333 5.17 23.09 -15.46
N MET A 334 6.38 22.52 -15.50
CA MET A 334 7.64 23.25 -15.68
C MET A 334 8.04 23.47 -17.15
N THR A 335 7.28 22.92 -18.10
CA THR A 335 7.59 23.04 -19.54
C THR A 335 6.93 24.27 -20.15
N ALA A 336 7.58 24.91 -21.12
CA ALA A 336 7.05 26.07 -21.85
C ALA A 336 5.71 25.79 -22.60
N GLU A 337 5.35 24.52 -22.77
CA GLU A 337 4.07 24.10 -23.33
C GLU A 337 2.91 24.26 -22.35
N PHE A 338 3.18 24.23 -21.04
CA PHE A 338 2.15 24.27 -20.00
C PHE A 338 1.32 25.57 -20.02
N PRO A 339 1.91 26.79 -20.12
CA PRO A 339 1.13 28.01 -20.28
C PRO A 339 0.28 28.04 -21.55
N ARG A 340 0.73 27.40 -22.64
CA ARG A 340 -0.03 27.33 -23.90
C ARG A 340 -1.25 26.44 -23.72
N GLN A 341 -1.09 25.27 -23.11
CA GLN A 341 -2.19 24.36 -22.84
C GLN A 341 -3.13 24.92 -21.77
N LEU A 342 -2.61 25.63 -20.77
CA LEU A 342 -3.44 26.27 -19.74
C LEU A 342 -4.42 27.30 -20.33
N ARG A 343 -4.03 28.03 -21.38
CA ARG A 343 -4.97 28.90 -22.10
C ARG A 343 -6.13 28.14 -22.74
N GLU A 344 -5.85 26.96 -23.28
CA GLU A 344 -6.86 26.04 -23.82
C GLU A 344 -7.74 25.44 -22.71
N VAL A 345 -7.18 25.15 -21.54
CA VAL A 345 -7.95 24.74 -20.35
C VAL A 345 -8.93 25.83 -19.93
N LEU A 346 -8.49 27.09 -19.87
CA LEU A 346 -9.33 28.22 -19.48
C LEU A 346 -10.43 28.53 -20.50
N SER A 347 -10.17 28.34 -21.81
CA SER A 347 -11.19 28.48 -22.85
C SER A 347 -12.26 27.39 -22.69
N ARG A 348 -11.85 26.14 -22.48
CA ARG A 348 -12.74 25.00 -22.24
C ARG A 348 -13.54 25.14 -20.96
N LEU A 349 -12.94 25.66 -19.89
CA LEU A 349 -13.59 25.86 -18.59
C LEU A 349 -14.86 26.69 -18.74
N LYS A 350 -14.81 27.79 -19.50
CA LYS A 350 -15.98 28.65 -19.72
C LYS A 350 -17.11 27.89 -20.42
N SER A 351 -16.81 27.21 -21.52
CA SER A 351 -17.80 26.44 -22.29
C SER A 351 -18.36 25.25 -21.52
N GLN A 352 -17.55 24.59 -20.69
CA GLN A 352 -17.99 23.43 -19.92
C GLN A 352 -18.85 23.82 -18.70
N ILE A 353 -18.56 24.96 -18.03
CA ILE A 353 -19.44 25.48 -16.97
C ILE A 353 -20.85 25.76 -17.49
N GLU A 354 -20.97 26.28 -18.71
CA GLU A 354 -22.27 26.54 -19.35
C GLU A 354 -23.02 25.25 -19.73
N LEU A 355 -22.31 24.14 -20.01
CA LEU A 355 -22.88 22.86 -20.43
C LEU A 355 -23.31 21.94 -19.25
N THR A 356 -22.71 22.13 -18.07
CA THR A 356 -22.79 21.17 -16.96
C THR A 356 -24.13 21.27 -16.21
N GLU A 357 -24.67 20.11 -15.77
CA GLU A 357 -25.89 20.04 -14.96
C GLU A 357 -25.72 20.64 -13.55
N ASP A 358 -24.57 20.42 -12.92
CA ASP A 358 -24.20 20.98 -11.61
C ASP A 358 -22.95 21.87 -11.71
N GLN A 359 -23.19 23.17 -11.91
CA GLN A 359 -22.15 24.19 -11.96
C GLN A 359 -21.39 24.32 -10.64
N ALA A 360 -22.05 24.12 -9.50
CA ALA A 360 -21.44 24.29 -8.18
C ALA A 360 -20.45 23.16 -7.88
N ALA A 361 -20.78 21.91 -8.25
CA ALA A 361 -19.85 20.78 -8.15
C ALA A 361 -18.63 20.96 -9.07
N LEU A 362 -18.83 21.40 -10.32
CA LEU A 362 -17.72 21.64 -11.24
C LEU A 362 -16.79 22.75 -10.76
N LYS A 363 -17.34 23.86 -10.24
CA LYS A 363 -16.56 24.95 -9.63
C LYS A 363 -15.73 24.45 -8.46
N ARG A 364 -16.32 23.69 -7.53
CA ARG A 364 -15.59 23.10 -6.38
C ARG A 364 -14.44 22.19 -6.83
N LYS A 365 -14.68 21.30 -7.81
CA LYS A 365 -13.64 20.42 -8.37
C LYS A 365 -12.52 21.21 -9.06
N THR A 366 -12.87 22.27 -9.77
CA THR A 366 -11.90 23.14 -10.45
C THR A 366 -11.06 23.93 -9.44
N ILE A 367 -11.68 24.43 -8.36
CA ILE A 367 -10.95 25.12 -7.28
C ILE A 367 -10.00 24.17 -6.56
N ALA A 368 -10.45 22.97 -6.21
CA ALA A 368 -9.59 21.96 -5.58
C ALA A 368 -8.38 21.63 -6.45
N TRP A 369 -8.58 21.49 -7.75
CA TRP A 369 -7.48 21.31 -8.71
C TRP A 369 -6.54 22.51 -8.77
N ILE A 370 -7.07 23.74 -8.80
CA ILE A 370 -6.24 24.94 -8.76
C ILE A 370 -5.41 24.99 -7.47
N ASP A 371 -5.99 24.63 -6.33
CA ASP A 371 -5.30 24.61 -5.03
C ASP A 371 -4.16 23.59 -4.99
N GLU A 372 -4.35 22.41 -5.59
CA GLU A 372 -3.27 21.42 -5.75
C GLU A 372 -2.08 21.98 -6.54
N TYR A 373 -2.34 22.76 -7.59
CA TYR A 373 -1.29 23.39 -8.39
C TYR A 373 -0.64 24.58 -7.70
N LEU A 374 -1.41 25.38 -6.96
CA LEU A 374 -0.89 26.50 -6.18
C LEU A 374 -0.03 26.04 -4.99
N ALA A 375 -0.22 24.82 -4.50
CA ALA A 375 0.63 24.21 -3.48
C ALA A 375 2.03 23.80 -4.00
N LEU A 376 2.26 23.82 -5.32
CA LEU A 376 3.56 23.52 -5.90
C LEU A 376 4.52 24.71 -5.73
N GLU A 377 5.61 24.51 -4.98
CA GLU A 377 6.58 25.57 -4.62
C GLU A 377 7.33 26.19 -5.81
N GLN A 378 7.37 25.53 -6.97
CA GLN A 378 8.20 25.92 -8.12
C GLN A 378 7.40 26.45 -9.32
N LEU A 379 6.11 26.79 -9.15
CA LEU A 379 5.29 27.30 -10.25
C LEU A 379 5.64 28.77 -10.57
N ASP A 380 5.66 29.12 -11.85
CA ASP A 380 5.88 30.50 -12.33
C ASP A 380 4.87 31.48 -11.70
N GLU A 381 5.37 32.62 -11.19
CA GLU A 381 4.56 33.69 -10.58
C GLU A 381 3.42 34.16 -11.50
N ALA A 382 3.65 34.19 -12.82
CA ALA A 382 2.62 34.58 -13.79
C ALA A 382 1.48 33.55 -13.84
N ILE A 383 1.80 32.27 -13.77
CA ILE A 383 0.82 31.17 -13.76
C ILE A 383 0.06 31.17 -12.44
N GLN A 384 0.75 31.35 -11.31
CA GLN A 384 0.11 31.47 -10.00
C GLN A 384 -0.90 32.62 -9.95
N LYS A 385 -0.56 33.79 -10.51
CA LYS A 385 -1.48 34.93 -10.60
C LYS A 385 -2.71 34.62 -11.45
N VAL A 386 -2.54 33.95 -12.59
CA VAL A 386 -3.66 33.57 -13.48
C VAL A 386 -4.58 32.54 -12.82
N LEU A 387 -4.01 31.51 -12.19
CA LEU A 387 -4.77 30.50 -11.45
C LEU A 387 -5.49 31.11 -10.25
N GLY A 388 -4.81 31.97 -9.48
CA GLY A 388 -5.42 32.68 -8.35
C GLY A 388 -6.57 33.61 -8.77
N HIS A 389 -6.42 34.34 -9.89
CA HIS A 389 -7.51 35.16 -10.43
C HIS A 389 -8.70 34.30 -10.89
N THR A 390 -8.42 33.16 -11.51
CA THR A 390 -9.44 32.21 -11.96
C THR A 390 -10.19 31.62 -10.76
N LYS A 391 -9.49 31.24 -9.69
CA LYS A 391 -10.08 30.78 -8.43
C LYS A 391 -11.03 31.82 -7.84
N ASN A 392 -10.57 33.05 -7.65
CA ASN A 392 -11.40 34.12 -7.08
C ASN A 392 -12.66 34.37 -7.91
N LYS A 393 -12.54 34.32 -9.25
CA LYS A 393 -13.68 34.46 -10.15
C LYS A 393 -14.69 33.32 -9.99
N LEU A 394 -14.22 32.08 -9.83
CA LEU A 394 -15.07 30.90 -9.59
C LEU A 394 -15.72 30.89 -8.20
N GLU A 395 -15.10 31.48 -7.19
CA GLU A 395 -15.66 31.63 -5.84
C GLU A 395 -16.70 32.77 -5.77
N SER A 396 -16.51 33.83 -6.55
CA SER A 396 -17.40 35.00 -6.59
C SER A 396 -18.67 34.81 -7.44
N SER A 397 -18.68 33.80 -8.33
CA SER A 397 -19.76 33.50 -9.27
C SER A 397 -20.51 32.26 -8.83
#